data_AF-A0AA41MNT6-F1
#
_entry.id   AF-A0AA41MNT6-F1
#
_cell.length_a   1.000
_cell.length_b   1.000
_cell.length_c   1.000
_cell.angle_alpha   90.00
_cell.angle_beta   90.00
_cell.angle_gamma   90.00
#
_symmetry.space_group_name_H-M   'P 1'
#
loop_
_entity.id
_entity.type
_entity.pdbx_description
1 polymer ?
#
loop_
_entity_poly.entity_id
_entity_poly.type
_entity_poly.pdbx_seq_one_letter_code
_entity_poly.pdbx_strand_id
1 'polypeptide(L)' 'MAKDTVNWFERPVTLSARCQCRIARTLPMDQKPDCRPYWEKDDASMPLPFDLTDIVSELRAQLLEAKP' A
#
# COMPACT_ATOMS: atom_id res chain seq x y z
N MET A 1 4.85 21.95 -15.93
CA MET A 1 5.04 20.48 -15.96
C MET A 1 5.24 20.03 -14.52
N ALA A 2 4.15 19.82 -13.79
CA ALA A 2 4.23 19.36 -12.41
C ALA A 2 4.65 17.89 -12.45
N LYS A 3 5.73 17.55 -11.75
CA LYS A 3 6.18 16.17 -11.56
C LYS A 3 5.08 15.44 -10.80
N ASP A 4 4.24 14.70 -11.50
CA ASP A 4 3.43 13.62 -10.94
C ASP A 4 4.40 12.53 -10.46
N THR A 5 5.06 12.81 -9.34
CA THR A 5 5.84 11.83 -8.60
C THR A 5 4.81 10.98 -7.89
N VAL A 6 4.20 10.05 -8.63
CA VAL A 6 3.31 9.06 -8.05
C VAL A 6 4.18 8.25 -7.10
N ASN A 7 4.04 8.52 -5.81
CA ASN A 7 4.84 7.87 -4.79
C ASN A 7 4.37 6.42 -4.72
N TRP A 8 5.07 5.52 -5.41
CA TRP A 8 4.65 4.13 -5.59
C TRP A 8 4.41 3.42 -4.23
N PHE A 9 5.03 3.90 -3.15
CA PHE A 9 4.84 3.45 -1.77
C PHE A 9 3.46 3.76 -1.18
N GLU A 10 2.79 4.83 -1.61
CA GLU A 10 1.48 5.25 -1.06
C GLU A 10 0.32 4.66 -1.86
N ARG A 11 0.60 4.06 -3.03
CA ARG A 11 -0.42 3.46 -3.92
C ARG A 11 -1.16 2.26 -3.30
N PRO A 12 -0.52 1.32 -2.58
CA PRO A 12 -1.22 0.19 -1.97
C PRO A 12 -2.19 0.64 -0.85
N VAL A 13 -1.74 1.58 -0.01
CA VAL A 13 -2.53 2.13 1.10
C VAL A 13 -3.73 2.92 0.60
N THR A 14 -3.53 3.79 -0.40
CA THR A 14 -4.61 4.58 -1.00
C THR A 14 -5.61 3.71 -1.76
N LEU A 15 -5.16 2.62 -2.40
CA LEU A 15 -6.05 1.66 -3.05
C LEU A 15 -6.92 0.95 -2.01
N SER A 16 -6.33 0.40 -0.95
CA SER A 16 -7.06 -0.27 0.14
C SER A 16 -8.12 0.65 0.78
N ALA A 17 -7.74 1.88 1.12
CA ALA A 17 -8.66 2.86 1.70
C ALA A 17 -9.83 3.22 0.78
N ARG A 18 -9.59 3.36 -0.54
CA ARG A 18 -10.63 3.61 -1.54
C ARG A 18 -11.58 2.43 -1.67
N CYS A 19 -11.02 1.23 -1.66
CA CYS A 19 -11.75 -0.03 -1.71
C CYS A 19 -12.70 -0.22 -0.50
N GLN A 20 -12.26 0.21 0.68
CA GLN A 20 -13.01 0.05 1.93
C GLN A 20 -13.87 1.26 2.30
N CYS A 21 -13.91 2.30 1.44
CA CYS A 21 -14.67 3.50 1.72
C CYS A 21 -16.18 3.22 1.85
N ARG A 22 -16.90 4.12 2.53
CA ARG A 22 -18.33 3.91 2.83
C ARG A 22 -19.17 3.66 1.57
N ILE A 23 -18.88 4.36 0.49
CA ILE A 23 -19.58 4.22 -0.79
C ILE A 23 -19.29 2.85 -1.41
N ALA A 24 -18.02 2.44 -1.46
CA ALA A 24 -17.63 1.15 -2.02
C ALA A 24 -18.30 -0.03 -1.28
N ARG A 25 -18.51 0.09 0.03
CA ARG A 25 -19.20 -0.94 0.83
C ARG A 25 -20.71 -1.03 0.56
N THR A 26 -21.33 0.06 0.10
CA THR A 26 -22.76 0.10 -0.25
C THR A 26 -23.06 -0.34 -1.68
N LEU A 27 -22.03 -0.56 -2.50
CA LEU A 27 -22.22 -1.01 -3.88
C LEU A 27 -22.75 -2.45 -3.93
N PRO A 28 -23.59 -2.77 -4.94
CA PRO A 28 -23.95 -4.14 -5.30
C PRO A 28 -22.72 -5.04 -5.50
N MET A 29 -22.87 -6.35 -5.30
CA MET A 29 -21.74 -7.29 -5.35
C MET A 29 -21.00 -7.30 -6.69
N ASP A 30 -21.72 -7.11 -7.80
CA ASP A 30 -21.18 -7.01 -9.16
C ASP A 30 -20.37 -5.74 -9.41
N GLN A 31 -20.51 -4.73 -8.54
CA GLN A 31 -19.85 -3.43 -8.65
C GLN A 31 -18.85 -3.17 -7.51
N LYS A 32 -18.69 -4.12 -6.58
CA LYS A 32 -17.74 -3.95 -5.49
C LYS A 32 -16.32 -3.95 -6.05
N PRO A 33 -15.49 -2.96 -5.68
CA PRO A 33 -14.11 -2.93 -6.13
C PRO A 33 -13.34 -4.11 -5.54
N ASP A 34 -12.61 -4.80 -6.39
CA ASP A 34 -11.74 -5.90 -6.00
C ASP A 34 -10.40 -5.36 -5.49
N CYS A 35 -10.15 -5.56 -4.20
CA CYS A 35 -8.94 -5.06 -3.54
C CYS A 35 -7.80 -6.06 -3.71
N ARG A 36 -7.42 -6.33 -4.96
CA ARG A 36 -6.35 -7.26 -5.32
C ARG A 36 -5.23 -6.56 -6.09
N PRO A 37 -3.96 -7.00 -5.92
CA PRO A 37 -3.53 -8.08 -5.03
C PRO A 37 -3.51 -7.63 -3.55
N TYR A 38 -3.93 -8.53 -2.66
CA TYR A 38 -3.82 -8.41 -1.20
C TYR A 38 -3.34 -9.77 -0.69
N TRP A 39 -2.43 -9.75 0.26
CA TRP A 39 -1.92 -10.95 0.91
C TRP A 39 -1.71 -10.68 2.39
N GLU A 40 -1.88 -11.73 3.18
CA GLU A 40 -1.69 -11.67 4.63
C GLU A 40 -0.19 -11.64 4.97
N LYS A 41 0.13 -11.15 6.17
CA LYS A 41 1.52 -11.09 6.65
C LYS A 41 2.20 -12.47 6.68
N ASP A 42 1.41 -13.52 6.88
CA ASP A 42 1.88 -14.90 7.01
C ASP A 42 1.82 -15.67 5.68
N ASP A 43 1.53 -15.00 4.56
CA ASP A 43 1.48 -15.65 3.24
C ASP A 43 2.90 -15.98 2.75
N ALA A 44 3.29 -17.25 2.88
CA ALA A 44 4.59 -17.76 2.48
C ALA A 44 4.87 -17.69 0.96
N SER A 45 3.85 -17.47 0.13
CA SER A 45 4.03 -17.26 -1.32
C SER A 45 4.55 -15.86 -1.63
N MET A 46 4.46 -14.93 -0.68
CA MET A 46 4.80 -13.52 -0.86
C MET A 46 6.07 -13.16 -0.08
N PRO A 47 7.14 -12.69 -0.75
CA PRO A 47 8.44 -12.45 -0.11
C PRO A 47 8.50 -11.19 0.74
N LEU A 48 7.51 -10.30 0.62
CA LEU A 48 7.42 -9.03 1.33
C LEU A 48 6.03 -8.87 1.94
N PRO A 49 5.90 -8.21 3.09
CA PRO A 49 4.59 -7.90 3.64
C PRO A 49 3.83 -6.91 2.75
N PHE A 50 2.50 -6.97 2.79
CA PHE A 50 1.66 -6.02 2.05
C PHE A 50 1.82 -4.59 2.59
N ASP A 51 1.91 -4.44 3.91
CA ASP A 51 2.25 -3.16 4.55
C ASP A 51 3.76 -3.00 4.65
N LEU A 52 4.29 -1.98 3.97
CA LEU A 52 5.71 -1.67 3.91
C LEU A 52 6.12 -0.57 4.91
N THR A 53 5.22 -0.10 5.79
CA THR A 53 5.47 1.03 6.70
C THR A 53 6.71 0.83 7.56
N ASP A 54 6.88 -0.36 8.13
CA ASP A 54 8.04 -0.68 8.97
C ASP A 54 9.34 -0.70 8.15
N ILE A 55 9.32 -1.36 6.99
CA ILE A 55 10.48 -1.47 6.08
C ILE A 55 10.91 -0.08 5.60
N VAL A 56 9.96 0.77 5.22
CA VAL A 56 10.25 2.14 4.79
C VAL A 56 10.80 2.97 5.95
N SER A 57 10.27 2.80 7.16
CA SER A 57 10.75 3.51 8.36
C SER A 57 12.19 3.12 8.68
N GLU A 58 12.52 1.84 8.60
CA GLU A 58 13.87 1.33 8.80
C GLU A 58 14.84 1.86 7.74
N LEU A 59 14.48 1.76 6.45
CA LEU A 59 15.32 2.27 5.35
C LEU A 59 15.57 3.77 5.47
N ARG A 60 14.57 4.55 5.90
CA ARG A 60 14.73 5.99 6.14
C ARG A 60 15.70 6.25 7.29
N ALA A 61 15.62 5.51 8.39
CA ALA A 61 16.55 5.63 9.50
C ALA A 61 17.98 5.31 9.07
N GLN A 62 18.20 4.22 8.34
CA GLN A 62 19.52 3.86 7.82
C GLN A 62 20.10 4.91 6.86
N LEU A 63 19.27 5.50 5.99
CA LEU A 63 19.69 6.58 5.09
C LEU A 63 20.07 7.87 5.83
N LEU A 64 19.45 8.14 6.98
CA LEU A 64 19.77 9.28 7.82
C LEU A 64 21.09 9.07 8.58
N GLU A 65 21.33 7.85 9.08
CA GLU A 65 22.58 7.47 9.77
C GLU A 65 23.77 7.35 8.80
N ALA A 66 23.53 6.95 7.55
CA ALA A 66 24.55 6.84 6.51
C ALA A 66 24.94 8.18 5.86
N LYS A 67 24.36 9.30 6.32
CA LYS A 67 24.70 10.63 5.82
C LYS A 67 26.05 11.07 6.43
N PRO A 68 27.10 11.27 5.61
CA PRO A 68 28.41 11.69 6.10
C PRO A 68 28.40 13.10 6.69
#